data_AF-A7T6B6-F1
#
_entry.id   AF-A7T6B6-F1
#
_cell.length_a   1.000
_cell.length_b   1.000
_cell.length_c   1.000
_cell.angle_alpha   90.00
_cell.angle_beta   90.00
_cell.angle_gamma   90.00
#
_symmetry.space_group_name_H-M   'P 1'
#
loop_
_entity.id
_entity.type
_entity.pdbx_description
1 polymer ?
#
loop_
_entity_poly.entity_id
_entity_poly.type
_entity_poly.pdbx_seq_one_letter_code
_entity_poly.pdbx_strand_id
1 'polypeptide(L)' 'MPTRCVPTLSCGTHAPGWMVGTHPVRRYGLVTRKVCFHQHKNCCKWSNYIKVRNCGGFFVYPATQDTIV' A
#
# COMPACT_ATOMS: atom_id res chain seq x y z
N MET A 1 -5.94 -2.27 -2.77
CA MET A 1 -4.77 -1.78 -3.53
C MET A 1 -4.08 -2.96 -4.22
N PRO A 2 -3.21 -2.75 -5.23
CA PRO A 2 -2.42 -3.81 -5.82
C PRO A 2 -1.49 -4.48 -4.80
N THR A 3 -1.31 -5.80 -4.91
CA THR A 3 -0.38 -6.60 -4.07
C THR A 3 0.87 -7.05 -4.84
N ARG A 4 1.07 -6.49 -6.04
CA ARG A 4 2.21 -6.75 -6.92
C ARG A 4 2.69 -5.43 -7.51
N CYS A 5 3.96 -5.41 -7.92
CA CYS A 5 4.56 -4.26 -8.58
C CYS A 5 3.75 -3.88 -9.82
N VAL A 6 3.35 -2.60 -9.88
CA VAL A 6 2.60 -2.01 -10.99
C VAL A 6 3.58 -1.20 -11.83
N PRO A 7 3.52 -1.22 -13.18
CA PRO A 7 4.37 -0.38 -14.02
C PRO A 7 4.27 1.11 -13.68
N THR A 8 5.35 1.86 -13.87
CA THR A 8 5.35 3.34 -13.71
C THR A 8 4.28 4.01 -14.58
N LEU A 9 3.88 5.24 -14.23
CA LEU A 9 2.83 6.00 -14.96
C LEU A 9 1.44 5.33 -14.97
N SER A 10 1.14 4.53 -13.95
CA SER A 10 -0.13 3.82 -13.82
C SER A 10 -0.93 4.35 -12.64
N CYS A 11 -2.24 4.03 -12.60
CA CYS A 11 -3.13 4.39 -11.49
C CYS A 11 -3.17 5.90 -11.16
N GLY A 12 -2.89 6.77 -12.15
CA GLY A 12 -2.93 8.22 -11.99
C GLY A 12 -1.72 8.84 -11.29
N THR A 13 -0.59 8.13 -11.18
CA THR A 13 0.65 8.67 -10.58
C THR A 13 1.90 8.20 -11.34
N HIS A 14 2.98 8.98 -11.25
CA HIS A 14 4.27 8.60 -11.81
C HIS A 14 4.92 7.42 -11.08
N ALA A 15 4.71 7.32 -9.77
CA ALA A 15 5.28 6.30 -8.91
C ALA A 15 4.19 5.51 -8.18
N PRO A 16 3.56 4.51 -8.84
CA PRO A 16 2.46 3.78 -8.24
C PRO A 16 2.91 2.94 -7.05
N GLY A 17 2.08 2.97 -6.00
CA GLY A 17 2.25 2.19 -4.78
C GLY A 17 1.61 0.81 -4.89
N TRP A 18 2.25 -0.19 -4.30
CA TRP A 18 1.71 -1.55 -4.15
C TRP A 18 2.06 -2.13 -2.78
N MET A 19 1.17 -2.94 -2.23
CA MET A 19 1.38 -3.60 -0.94
C MET A 19 2.25 -4.83 -1.08
N VAL A 20 3.23 -4.97 -0.19
CA VAL A 20 3.99 -6.20 -0.05
C VAL A 20 3.16 -7.23 0.72
N GLY A 21 2.97 -8.40 0.11
CA GLY A 21 2.22 -9.52 0.67
C GLY A 21 0.72 -9.47 0.35
N THR A 22 -0.06 -10.26 1.08
CA THR A 22 -1.50 -10.40 0.84
C THR A 22 -2.34 -9.51 1.77
N HIS A 23 -3.56 -9.23 1.33
CA HIS A 23 -4.54 -8.57 2.17
C HIS A 23 -4.79 -9.36 3.46
N PRO A 24 -5.11 -8.69 4.59
CA PRO A 24 -5.28 -9.35 5.87
C PRO A 24 -6.46 -10.32 5.83
N VAL A 25 -6.26 -11.57 6.29
CA VAL A 25 -7.33 -12.59 6.34
C VAL A 25 -8.21 -12.41 7.58
N ARG A 26 -7.62 -11.97 8.70
CA ARG A 26 -8.37 -11.74 9.95
C ARG A 26 -9.33 -10.57 9.79
N ARG A 27 -10.63 -10.87 9.85
CA ARG A 27 -11.70 -9.86 9.88
C ARG A 27 -11.54 -8.97 11.11
N TYR A 28 -11.76 -7.68 10.91
CA TYR A 28 -11.69 -6.60 11.91
C TYR A 28 -10.31 -6.33 12.53
N GLY A 29 -9.27 -7.11 12.18
CA GLY A 29 -7.90 -6.88 12.62
C GLY A 29 -7.21 -5.75 11.85
N LEU A 30 -6.52 -4.88 12.59
CA LEU A 30 -5.64 -3.86 12.03
C LEU A 30 -4.22 -4.44 11.96
N VAL A 31 -3.65 -4.52 10.76
CA VAL A 31 -2.29 -5.04 10.56
C VAL A 31 -1.43 -4.02 9.85
N THR A 32 -0.14 -4.01 10.19
CA THR A 32 0.84 -3.16 9.50
C THR A 32 1.33 -3.87 8.24
N ARG A 33 1.34 -3.16 7.12
CA ARG A 33 1.83 -3.65 5.83
C ARG A 33 2.81 -2.65 5.24
N LYS A 34 3.85 -3.17 4.59
CA LYS A 34 4.77 -2.35 3.80
C LYS A 34 4.13 -2.06 2.45
N VAL A 35 4.14 -0.81 2.03
CA VAL A 35 3.84 -0.39 0.67
C VAL A 35 5.15 0.05 0.01
N CYS A 36 5.38 -0.46 -1.20
CA CYS A 36 6.51 -0.09 -2.04
C CYS A 36 6.02 0.81 -3.18
N PHE A 37 6.84 1.76 -3.60
CA PHE A 37 6.56 2.64 -4.73
C PHE A 37 7.51 2.31 -5.88
N HIS A 38 6.93 2.00 -7.05
CA HIS A 38 7.71 1.69 -8.24
C HIS A 38 8.11 3.00 -8.92
N GLN A 39 9.42 3.22 -9.04
CA GLN A 39 9.98 4.32 -9.80
C GLN A 39 11.17 3.83 -10.65
N HIS A 40 11.29 4.34 -11.87
CA HIS A 40 12.28 3.90 -12.85
C HIS A 40 12.21 2.39 -13.11
N LYS A 41 13.28 1.65 -12.81
CA LYS A 41 13.37 0.18 -12.96
C LYS A 41 13.32 -0.55 -11.61
N ASN A 42 13.05 0.16 -10.52
CA ASN A 42 13.03 -0.41 -9.18
C ASN A 42 11.60 -0.45 -8.62
N CYS A 43 11.06 -1.66 -8.51
CA CYS A 43 9.73 -1.93 -7.97
C CYS A 43 9.53 -1.48 -6.51
N CYS A 44 10.59 -1.27 -5.74
CA CYS A 44 10.51 -0.75 -4.38
C CYS A 44 11.60 0.30 -4.16
N LYS A 45 11.57 1.37 -4.97
CA LYS A 45 12.51 2.49 -4.85
C LYS A 45 12.32 3.22 -3.52
N TRP A 46 11.06 3.42 -3.13
CA TRP A 46 10.67 3.93 -1.81
C TRP A 46 9.69 2.99 -1.15
N SER A 47 9.58 3.08 0.17
CA SER A 47 8.59 2.31 0.91
C SER A 47 8.17 2.97 2.20
N ASN A 48 6.91 2.75 2.58
CA ASN A 48 6.35 3.17 3.86
C ASN A 48 5.56 2.04 4.50
N TYR A 49 5.41 2.08 5.82
CA TYR A 49 4.51 1.19 6.52
C TYR A 49 3.15 1.87 6.69
N ILE A 50 2.09 1.16 6.34
CA ILE A 50 0.71 1.59 6.52
C ILE A 50 -0.04 0.60 7.39
N LYS A 51 -1.16 1.04 7.95
CA LYS A 51 -2.11 0.13 8.58
C LYS A 51 -3.15 -0.32 7.54
N VAL A 52 -3.66 -1.53 7.69
CA VAL A 52 -4.69 -2.10 6.83
C VAL A 52 -5.68 -2.86 7.69
N ARG A 53 -6.97 -2.59 7.50
CA ARG A 53 -8.04 -3.30 8.19
C ARG A 53 -8.92 -4.04 7.19
N ASN A 54 -9.18 -5.32 7.45
CA ASN A 54 -10.18 -6.08 6.72
C ASN A 54 -11.56 -5.90 7.39
N CYS A 55 -12.53 -5.31 6.71
CA CYS A 55 -13.89 -5.08 7.22
C CYS A 55 -14.90 -6.16 6.77
N GLY A 56 -14.42 -7.25 6.15
CA GLY A 56 -15.21 -8.35 5.62
C GLY A 56 -15.45 -8.23 4.12
N GLY A 57 -16.11 -7.16 3.67
CA GLY A 57 -16.40 -6.90 2.25
C GLY A 57 -15.48 -5.88 1.58
N PHE A 58 -14.69 -5.14 2.36
CA PHE A 58 -13.78 -4.11 1.87
C PHE A 58 -12.59 -3.95 2.81
N PHE A 59 -11.55 -3.28 2.32
CA PHE A 59 -10.35 -2.97 3.09
C PHE A 59 -10.24 -1.46 3.31
N VAL A 60 -9.92 -1.08 4.53
CA VAL A 60 -9.64 0.31 4.90
C VAL A 60 -8.14 0.49 5.06
N TYR A 61 -7.63 1.54 4.43
CA TYR A 61 -6.24 1.96 4.47
C TYR A 61 -6.21 3.34 5.11
N PRO A 62 -6.00 3.42 6.44
CA PRO A 62 -5.89 4.70 7.11
C PRO A 62 -4.67 5.43 6.53
N ALA A 63 -4.85 6.68 6.14
CA ALA A 63 -3.72 7.55 5.86
C ALA A 63 -2.88 7.63 7.14
N THR A 64 -1.56 7.50 7.02
CA THR A 64 -0.65 7.85 8.10
C THR A 64 -0.77 9.34 8.30
N GLN A 65 -1.54 9.75 9.30
CA GLN A 65 -1.61 11.14 9.73
C GLN A 65 -0.35 11.43 10.54
N ASP A 66 0.80 11.49 9.87
CA ASP A 66 2.03 12.00 10.45
C ASP A 66 2.35 13.31 9.72
N THR A 67 1.92 14.40 10.37
CA THR A 67 2.40 15.78 10.28
C THR A 67 2.65 16.37 8.88
N ILE A 68 1.75 17.28 8.50
CA ILE A 68 2.15 18.51 7.80
C ILE A 68 3.17 19.20 8.72
N VAL A 69 4.44 19.22 8.31
CA VAL A 69 5.38 20.30 8.66
C VAL A 69 5.42 21.27 7.50
#